data_AF-E3IWC5-F1
#
_entry.id   AF-E3IWC5-F1
#
_cell.length_a   1.000
_cell.length_b   1.000
_cell.length_c   1.000
_cell.angle_alpha   90.00
_cell.angle_beta   90.00
_cell.angle_gamma   90.00
#
_symmetry.space_group_name_H-M   'P 1'
#
loop_
_entity.id
_entity.type
_entity.pdbx_description
1 polymer ?
#
loop_
_entity_poly.entity_id
_entity_poly.type
_entity_poly.pdbx_seq_one_letter_code
_entity_poly.pdbx_strand_id
1 'polypeptide(L)' 'MNTVLLKVLVVALSATTAVIVALVAGILSRAMAPSLPAAVLRGGAAFGGALGLALGVLAAVGIL' A
#
# COMPACT_ATOMS: atom_id res chain seq x y z
N MET A 1 9.99 1.83 26.33
CA MET A 1 9.69 1.42 24.94
C MET A 1 10.24 2.50 24.02
N ASN A 2 11.15 2.16 23.11
CA ASN A 2 11.91 3.16 22.35
C ASN A 2 11.04 3.71 21.21
N THR A 3 10.60 4.96 21.28
CA THR A 3 9.60 5.57 20.37
C THR A 3 10.03 5.53 18.90
N VAL A 4 11.34 5.57 18.65
CA VAL A 4 11.93 5.43 17.31
C VAL A 4 11.74 4.03 16.74
N LEU A 5 11.90 3.00 17.56
CA LEU A 5 11.71 1.60 17.15
C LEU A 5 10.27 1.34 16.71
N LEU A 6 9.30 1.90 17.46
CA LEU A 6 7.87 1.82 17.11
C LEU A 6 7.57 2.49 15.77
N LYS A 7 8.16 3.66 15.49
CA LYS A 7 7.98 4.37 14.21
C LYS A 7 8.51 3.55 13.02
N VAL A 8 9.70 2.96 13.16
CA VAL A 8 10.31 2.12 12.12
C VAL A 8 9.45 0.86 11.87
N LEU A 9 8.93 0.24 12.93
CA LEU A 9 8.03 -0.89 12.83
C LEU A 9 6.74 -0.57 12.08
N VAL A 10 6.12 0.59 12.36
CA VAL A 10 4.90 1.02 11.66
C VAL A 10 5.15 1.25 10.18
N VAL A 11 6.27 1.89 9.81
CA VAL A 11 6.64 2.11 8.41
C VAL A 11 6.96 0.80 7.69
N ALA A 12 7.65 -0.12 8.34
CA ALA A 12 7.93 -1.44 7.78
C ALA A 12 6.64 -2.25 7.57
N LEU A 13 5.68 -2.14 8.50
CA LEU A 13 4.39 -2.81 8.44
C LEU A 13 3.49 -2.24 7.32
N SER A 14 3.49 -0.91 7.13
CA SER A 14 2.74 -0.27 6.03
C SER A 14 3.36 -0.58 4.65
N ALA A 15 4.69 -0.62 4.55
CA ALA A 15 5.37 -1.01 3.33
C ALA A 15 5.09 -2.47 2.95
N THR A 16 5.16 -3.39 3.92
CA THR A 16 4.88 -4.82 3.68
C THR A 16 3.42 -5.07 3.29
N THR A 17 2.47 -4.39 3.95
CA THR A 17 1.05 -4.48 3.56
C THR A 17 0.79 -3.92 2.16
N ALA A 18 1.41 -2.81 1.78
CA ALA A 18 1.31 -2.27 0.42
C ALA A 18 1.88 -3.24 -0.64
N VAL A 19 3.02 -3.88 -0.34
CA VAL A 19 3.62 -4.91 -1.21
C VAL A 19 2.70 -6.12 -1.37
N ILE A 20 2.10 -6.61 -0.27
CA ILE A 20 1.15 -7.73 -0.30
C ILE A 20 -0.08 -7.39 -1.16
N VAL A 21 -0.65 -6.20 -0.99
CA VAL A 21 -1.81 -5.74 -1.78
C VAL A 21 -1.46 -5.66 -3.28
N ALA A 22 -0.28 -5.13 -3.62
CA ALA A 22 0.20 -5.07 -5.00
C ALA A 22 0.40 -6.48 -5.61
N LEU A 23 0.93 -7.41 -4.82
CA LEU A 23 1.13 -8.81 -5.22
C LEU A 23 -0.21 -9.50 -5.50
N VAL A 24 -1.19 -9.35 -4.59
CA VAL A 24 -2.54 -9.90 -4.75
C VAL A 24 -3.25 -9.30 -5.96
N ALA A 25 -3.12 -7.99 -6.19
CA ALA A 25 -3.66 -7.32 -7.37
C ALA A 25 -3.03 -7.83 -8.67
N GLY A 26 -1.71 -8.07 -8.68
CA GLY A 26 -0.98 -8.65 -9.82
C GLY A 26 -1.33 -10.11 -10.09
N ILE A 27 -1.65 -10.89 -9.06
CA ILE A 27 -2.11 -12.27 -9.21
C ILE A 27 -3.54 -12.28 -9.77
N LEU A 28 -4.44 -11.46 -9.23
CA LEU A 28 -5.82 -11.34 -9.71
C LEU A 28 -5.90 -10.81 -11.14
N SER A 29 -4.99 -9.93 -11.55
CA SER A 29 -4.92 -9.44 -12.94
C SER A 29 -4.46 -10.52 -13.93
N ARG A 30 -3.70 -11.52 -13.47
CA ARG A 30 -3.32 -12.69 -14.29
C ARG A 30 -4.39 -13.79 -14.29
N ALA A 31 -5.14 -13.93 -13.21
CA ALA A 31 -6.09 -15.03 -13.01
C ALA A 31 -7.46 -14.80 -13.65
N MET A 32 -7.90 -13.55 -13.80
CA MET A 32 -9.14 -13.22 -14.51
C MET A 32 -8.79 -12.58 -15.85
N ALA A 33 -9.70 -12.67 -16.82
CA ALA A 33 -9.65 -11.93 -18.07
C ALA A 33 -10.47 -10.61 -17.98
N PRO A 34 -10.23 -9.68 -17.03
CA PRO A 34 -10.82 -8.38 -17.13
C PRO A 34 -10.11 -7.64 -18.27
N SER A 35 -10.82 -6.75 -18.94
CA SER A 35 -10.19 -5.82 -19.87
C SER A 35 -9.02 -5.12 -19.15
N LEU A 36 -7.86 -5.07 -19.81
CA LEU A 36 -6.62 -4.47 -19.30
C LEU A 36 -6.83 -3.11 -18.57
N PRO A 37 -7.75 -2.22 -19.02
CA PRO A 37 -8.10 -1.00 -18.29
C PRO A 37 -8.66 -1.22 -16.88
N ALA A 38 -9.50 -2.24 -16.67
CA ALA A 38 -10.13 -2.51 -15.38
C ALA A 38 -9.12 -3.07 -14.36
N ALA A 39 -8.14 -3.85 -14.83
CA ALA A 39 -7.03 -4.31 -13.99
C ALA A 39 -6.15 -3.13 -13.53
N VAL A 40 -5.85 -2.21 -14.44
CA VAL A 40 -5.05 -1.00 -14.15
C VAL A 40 -5.79 -0.07 -13.19
N LEU A 41 -7.09 0.17 -13.39
CA LEU A 41 -7.88 1.02 -12.48
C LEU A 41 -7.98 0.43 -11.07
N ARG A 42 -8.19 -0.88 -10.94
CA ARG A 42 -8.22 -1.54 -9.61
C ARG A 42 -6.86 -1.52 -8.93
N GLY A 43 -5.78 -1.81 -9.66
CA GLY A 43 -4.43 -1.75 -9.13
C GLY A 43 -4.03 -0.33 -8.73
N GLY A 44 -4.33 0.66 -9.56
CA GLY A 44 -4.09 2.07 -9.28
C GLY A 44 -4.88 2.60 -8.09
N ALA A 45 -6.16 2.20 -7.94
CA ALA A 45 -6.97 2.57 -6.78
C ALA A 45 -6.43 1.94 -5.48
N ALA A 46 -6.04 0.67 -5.51
CA ALA A 46 -5.45 -0.01 -4.35
C ALA A 46 -4.10 0.60 -3.95
N PHE A 47 -3.25 0.90 -4.94
CA PHE A 47 -1.96 1.56 -4.72
C PHE A 47 -2.12 3.00 -4.21
N GLY A 48 -2.98 3.79 -4.85
CA GLY A 48 -3.26 5.18 -4.44
C GLY A 48 -3.86 5.25 -3.04
N GLY A 49 -4.75 4.32 -2.69
CA GLY A 49 -5.30 4.20 -1.34
C GLY A 49 -4.23 3.86 -0.30
N ALA A 50 -3.38 2.87 -0.58
CA ALA A 50 -2.30 2.47 0.32
C ALA A 50 -1.25 3.59 0.48
N LEU A 51 -0.88 4.26 -0.61
CA LEU A 51 0.06 5.37 -0.60
C LEU A 51 -0.50 6.59 0.15
N GLY A 52 -1.77 6.93 -0.08
CA GLY A 52 -2.44 8.02 0.63
C GLY A 52 -2.53 7.77 2.12
N LEU A 53 -2.82 6.52 2.53
CA LEU A 53 -2.80 6.13 3.94
C LEU A 53 -1.39 6.24 4.54
N ALA A 54 -0.37 5.75 3.84
CA ALA A 54 1.01 5.83 4.30
C ALA A 54 1.48 7.28 4.46
N LEU A 55 1.17 8.16 3.50
CA LEU A 55 1.47 9.59 3.58
C LEU A 55 0.66 10.29 4.69
N GLY A 56 -0.61 9.92 4.88
CA GLY A 56 -1.43 10.44 5.96
C GLY A 56 -0.89 10.07 7.34
N VAL A 57 -0.41 8.84 7.52
CA VAL A 57 0.27 8.40 8.76
C VAL A 57 1.58 9.17 8.95
N LEU A 58 2.35 9.38 7.87
CA LEU A 58 3.61 10.11 7.93
C LEU A 58 3.42 11.58 8.35
N ALA A 59 2.38 12.23 7.81
CA ALA A 59 1.97 13.58 8.20
C ALA A 59 1.44 13.64 9.63
N ALA A 60 0.60 12.69 10.05
CA ALA A 60 0.05 12.64 11.41
C ALA A 60 1.12 12.44 12.49
N VAL A 61 2.24 11.79 12.15
CA VAL A 61 3.38 11.57 13.05
C VAL A 61 4.42 12.71 12.97
N GLY A 62 4.14 13.75 12.16
CA GLY A 62 4.98 14.95 12.02
C GLY A 62 6.29 14.70 11.30
N ILE A 63 6.33 13.68 10.44
CA ILE A 63 7.51 13.34 9.62
C ILE A 63 7.42 14.01 8.24
N LEU A 64 6.21 14.40 7.81
CA LEU A 64 5.89 15.18 6.63
C LEU A 64 5.31 16.53 7.05
#